data_AF-A0A814QJ67-F1
#
_entry.id   AF-A0A814QJ67-F1
#
_cell.length_a   1.000
_cell.length_b   1.000
_cell.length_c   1.000
_cell.angle_alpha   90.00
_cell.angle_beta   90.00
_cell.angle_gamma   90.00
#
_symmetry.space_group_name_H-M   'P 1'
#
loop_
_entity.id
_entity.type
_entity.pdbx_description
1 polymer ?
#
loop_
_entity_poly.entity_id
_entity_poly.type
_entity_poly.pdbx_seq_one_letter_code
_entity_poly.pdbx_strand_id
1 'polypeptide(L)'
;MFVQWNNCTHIRKRLFPFMFQDLGMGYGKDFFHVYYLGQKISNANADSFGVLSDGYAVDALNVYYKGQEVSGANVYTFQVIGPGTAKDAFYVYHAGERIKRF
;
A
#
# COMPACT_ATOMS: atom_id res chain seq x y z
N MET A 1 13.78 16.17 -56.40
CA MET A 1 12.74 15.32 -55.79
C MET A 1 13.13 15.15 -54.32
N PHE A 2 12.69 16.04 -53.41
CA PHE A 2 11.45 15.92 -52.61
C PHE A 2 11.45 14.57 -51.85
N VAL A 3 11.33 14.42 -50.52
CA VAL A 3 10.95 15.29 -49.38
C VAL A 3 11.58 14.69 -48.11
N GLN A 4 11.69 15.55 -47.11
CA GLN A 4 12.08 15.36 -45.72
C GLN A 4 11.06 14.58 -44.85
N TRP A 5 11.55 14.04 -43.72
CA TRP A 5 10.92 13.88 -42.39
C TRP A 5 9.86 12.77 -42.07
N ASN A 6 10.09 12.22 -40.86
CA ASN A 6 9.15 11.66 -39.86
C ASN A 6 8.71 10.19 -39.96
N ASN A 7 9.24 9.36 -39.05
CA ASN A 7 8.40 8.91 -37.94
C ASN A 7 9.21 8.50 -36.71
N CYS A 8 9.25 9.44 -35.77
CA CYS A 8 9.54 9.21 -34.38
C CYS A 8 8.48 8.27 -33.77
N THR A 9 8.85 7.63 -32.66
CA THR A 9 7.97 6.85 -31.76
C THR A 9 7.49 5.51 -32.33
N HIS A 10 8.24 4.45 -32.07
CA HIS A 10 7.68 3.27 -31.39
C HIS A 10 8.83 2.51 -30.71
N ILE A 11 9.57 3.21 -29.85
CA ILE A 11 10.03 2.54 -28.64
C ILE A 11 8.76 2.32 -27.79
N ARG A 12 7.86 1.42 -28.21
CA ARG A 12 7.05 0.73 -27.22
C ARG A 12 8.06 -0.16 -26.53
N LYS A 13 8.68 0.39 -25.48
CA LYS A 13 9.17 -0.38 -24.35
C LYS A 13 8.02 -1.30 -23.96
N ARG A 14 8.01 -2.48 -24.55
CA ARG A 14 7.15 -3.60 -24.21
C ARG A 14 7.82 -4.19 -22.97
N LEU A 15 7.76 -3.45 -21.86
CA LEU A 15 8.51 -3.66 -20.62
C LEU A 15 7.62 -3.09 -19.51
N PHE A 16 7.12 -3.79 -18.50
CA PHE A 16 7.49 -5.07 -17.92
C PHE A 16 6.22 -5.71 -17.30
N PRO A 17 5.76 -6.89 -17.72
CA PRO A 17 4.81 -7.64 -16.92
C PRO A 17 5.56 -8.16 -15.69
N PHE A 18 5.02 -7.94 -14.48
CA PHE A 18 5.46 -8.56 -13.21
C PHE A 18 6.69 -7.99 -12.48
N MET A 19 6.90 -6.66 -12.40
CA MET A 19 7.90 -6.15 -11.45
C MET A 19 7.32 -6.12 -10.03
N PHE A 20 7.75 -7.05 -9.18
CA PHE A 20 7.45 -7.02 -7.75
C PHE A 20 8.23 -5.86 -7.10
N GLN A 21 7.52 -5.02 -6.37
CA GLN A 21 8.06 -3.92 -5.60
C GLN A 21 8.10 -4.30 -4.12
N ASP A 22 9.29 -4.32 -3.53
CA ASP A 22 9.45 -4.37 -2.08
C ASP A 22 9.14 -2.98 -1.49
N LEU A 23 8.20 -2.93 -0.54
CA LEU A 23 7.82 -1.72 0.17
C LEU A 23 8.47 -1.64 1.56
N GLY A 24 9.18 -2.70 1.97
CA GLY A 24 9.80 -2.82 3.27
C GLY A 24 8.84 -3.30 4.37
N MET A 25 9.39 -3.56 5.55
CA MET A 25 8.64 -4.04 6.73
C MET A 25 7.85 -5.34 6.50
N GLY A 26 8.29 -6.14 5.52
CA GLY A 26 7.62 -7.37 5.11
C GLY A 26 6.49 -7.17 4.10
N TYR A 27 6.18 -5.94 3.70
CA TYR A 27 5.22 -5.65 2.64
C TYR A 27 5.89 -5.60 1.27
N GLY A 28 5.18 -6.11 0.27
CA GLY A 28 5.53 -5.90 -1.12
C GLY A 28 4.28 -5.91 -1.98
N LYS A 29 4.38 -5.43 -3.21
CA LYS A 29 3.25 -5.42 -4.15
C LYS A 29 3.70 -5.70 -5.56
N ASP A 30 2.80 -6.25 -6.37
CA ASP A 30 2.88 -6.16 -7.81
C ASP A 30 1.84 -5.14 -8.32
N PHE A 31 1.55 -5.15 -9.62
CA PHE A 31 0.58 -4.21 -10.22
C PHE A 31 -0.87 -4.46 -9.77
N PHE A 32 -1.20 -5.67 -9.31
CA PHE A 32 -2.56 -6.12 -9.02
C PHE A 32 -2.79 -6.44 -7.55
N HIS A 33 -1.75 -6.81 -6.82
CA HIS A 33 -1.84 -7.41 -5.51
C HIS A 33 -0.80 -6.86 -4.55
N VAL A 34 -1.18 -6.87 -3.27
CA VAL A 34 -0.29 -6.57 -2.16
C VAL A 34 -0.07 -7.83 -1.34
N TYR A 35 1.13 -7.96 -0.80
CA TYR A 35 1.59 -9.11 -0.05
C TYR A 35 2.19 -8.67 1.28
N TYR A 36 2.02 -9.51 2.29
CA TYR A 36 2.75 -9.45 3.54
C TYR A 36 3.48 -10.78 3.76
N LEU A 37 4.81 -10.73 3.86
CA LEU A 37 5.68 -11.92 3.99
C LEU A 37 5.37 -13.00 2.93
N GLY A 38 5.10 -12.57 1.70
CA GLY A 38 4.76 -13.43 0.58
C GLY A 38 3.30 -13.92 0.53
N GLN A 39 2.48 -13.61 1.54
CA GLN A 39 1.04 -13.94 1.56
C GLN A 39 0.22 -12.77 0.99
N LYS A 40 -0.66 -13.06 0.04
CA LYS A 40 -1.54 -12.05 -0.56
C LYS A 40 -2.49 -11.49 0.50
N ILE A 41 -2.57 -10.17 0.59
CA ILE A 41 -3.54 -9.45 1.42
C ILE A 41 -4.84 -9.33 0.63
N SER A 42 -5.93 -9.82 1.20
CA SER A 42 -7.26 -9.72 0.58
C SER A 42 -7.76 -8.28 0.61
N ASN A 43 -8.43 -7.86 -0.46
CA ASN A 43 -9.06 -6.55 -0.61
C ASN A 43 -8.13 -5.32 -0.55
N ALA A 44 -6.81 -5.53 -0.54
CA ALA A 44 -5.85 -4.42 -0.60
C ALA A 44 -5.79 -3.82 -2.02
N ASN A 45 -5.90 -2.50 -2.10
CA ASN A 45 -5.75 -1.76 -3.35
C ASN A 45 -4.27 -1.49 -3.63
N ALA A 46 -3.68 -2.25 -4.56
CA ALA A 46 -2.26 -2.16 -4.89
C ALA A 46 -1.82 -0.77 -5.41
N ASP A 47 -2.70 -0.06 -6.13
CA ASP A 47 -2.40 1.26 -6.70
C ASP A 47 -2.16 2.30 -5.61
N SER A 48 -2.96 2.26 -4.55
CA SER A 48 -2.93 3.22 -3.44
C SER A 48 -2.18 2.72 -2.20
N PHE A 49 -1.71 1.48 -2.20
CA PHE A 49 -1.07 0.87 -1.03
C PHE A 49 0.25 1.56 -0.68
N GLY A 50 0.36 1.98 0.58
CA GLY A 50 1.54 2.59 1.18
C GLY A 50 1.83 2.02 2.56
N VAL A 51 3.10 1.76 2.84
CA VAL A 51 3.56 1.32 4.15
C VAL A 51 3.79 2.56 5.04
N LEU A 52 3.28 2.50 6.27
CA LEU A 52 3.56 3.51 7.29
C LEU A 52 4.80 3.07 8.08
N SER A 53 4.69 2.90 9.40
CA SER A 53 5.73 2.35 10.25
C SER A 53 5.18 1.26 11.17
N ASP A 54 6.09 0.56 11.86
CA ASP A 54 5.73 -0.37 12.95
C ASP A 54 4.76 -1.51 12.54
N GLY A 55 4.80 -1.90 11.26
CA GLY A 55 3.93 -2.94 10.70
C GLY A 55 2.57 -2.44 10.19
N TYR A 56 2.28 -1.14 10.35
CA TYR A 56 1.10 -0.53 9.75
C TYR A 56 1.32 -0.17 8.28
N ALA A 57 0.26 -0.33 7.51
CA ALA A 57 0.16 0.12 6.13
C ALA A 57 -1.27 0.60 5.86
N VAL A 58 -1.48 1.32 4.77
CA VAL A 58 -2.78 1.83 4.37
C VAL A 58 -2.96 1.69 2.87
N ASP A 59 -4.19 1.60 2.43
CA ASP A 59 -4.58 1.93 1.06
C ASP A 59 -5.63 3.05 1.07
N ALA A 60 -6.27 3.32 -0.06
CA ALA A 60 -7.28 4.39 -0.15
C ALA A 60 -8.50 4.21 0.77
N LEU A 61 -8.80 2.99 1.22
CA LEU A 61 -10.04 2.65 1.92
C LEU A 61 -9.83 1.95 3.27
N ASN A 62 -8.69 1.28 3.44
CA ASN A 62 -8.42 0.40 4.57
C ASN A 62 -7.06 0.68 5.21
N VAL A 63 -6.97 0.31 6.49
CA VAL A 63 -5.73 0.27 7.26
C VAL A 63 -5.37 -1.18 7.52
N TYR A 64 -4.08 -1.51 7.48
CA TYR A 64 -3.54 -2.85 7.68
C TYR A 64 -2.50 -2.87 8.79
N TYR A 65 -2.45 -3.96 9.54
CA TYR A 65 -1.38 -4.31 10.47
C TYR A 65 -0.86 -5.70 10.14
N LYS A 66 0.41 -5.80 9.75
CA LYS A 66 1.08 -7.05 9.34
C LYS A 66 0.22 -7.92 8.41
N GLY A 67 -0.35 -7.29 7.39
CA GLY A 67 -1.18 -7.95 6.38
C GLY A 67 -2.63 -8.23 6.79
N GLN A 68 -3.06 -7.88 8.00
CA GLN A 68 -4.44 -7.99 8.47
C GLN A 68 -5.13 -6.63 8.44
N GLU A 69 -6.38 -6.58 7.99
CA GLU A 69 -7.17 -5.34 8.01
C GLU A 69 -7.52 -4.91 9.44
N VAL A 70 -7.32 -3.64 9.74
CA VAL A 70 -7.68 -3.01 11.01
C VAL A 70 -9.12 -2.51 10.90
N SER A 71 -10.06 -3.31 11.39
CA SER A 71 -11.49 -3.04 11.24
C SER A 71 -11.92 -1.70 11.87
N GLY A 72 -12.63 -0.90 11.07
CA GLY A 72 -13.23 0.36 11.52
C GLY A 72 -12.24 1.50 11.75
N ALA A 73 -10.98 1.36 11.34
CA ALA A 73 -10.01 2.44 11.35
C ALA A 73 -10.34 3.51 10.31
N ASN A 74 -10.26 4.78 10.71
CA ASN A 74 -10.44 5.90 9.80
C ASN A 74 -9.12 6.23 9.10
N VAL A 75 -8.96 5.75 7.86
CA VAL A 75 -7.77 5.95 7.01
C VAL A 75 -7.33 7.41 6.94
N TYR A 76 -8.27 8.35 6.79
CA TYR A 76 -7.97 9.77 6.59
C TYR A 76 -7.34 10.44 7.82
N THR A 77 -7.48 9.84 9.00
CA THR A 77 -6.96 10.39 10.27
C THR A 77 -6.01 9.42 10.97
N PHE A 78 -5.69 8.29 10.34
CA PHE A 78 -4.87 7.25 10.92
C PHE A 78 -3.41 7.69 11.02
N GLN A 79 -2.85 7.59 12.21
CA GLN A 79 -1.48 8.01 12.53
C GLN A 79 -0.81 6.98 13.43
N VAL A 80 0.35 6.49 13.02
CA VAL A 80 1.22 5.71 13.91
C VAL A 80 1.88 6.66 14.91
N ILE A 81 1.70 6.38 16.20
CA ILE A 81 2.14 7.25 17.31
C ILE A 81 3.24 6.61 18.16
N GLY A 82 3.59 5.35 17.89
CA GLY A 82 4.68 4.66 18.55
C GLY A 82 4.78 3.18 18.14
N PRO A 83 5.71 2.44 18.75
CA PRO A 83 5.91 1.03 18.45
C PRO A 83 4.61 0.22 18.56
N GLY A 84 4.18 -0.35 17.44
CA GLY A 84 2.94 -1.11 17.32
C GLY A 84 1.66 -0.33 17.64
N THR A 85 1.74 0.98 17.90
CA THR A 85 0.64 1.79 18.41
C THR A 85 0.26 2.87 17.40
N ALA A 86 -1.03 2.95 17.10
CA ALA A 86 -1.57 3.95 16.21
C ALA A 86 -2.86 4.55 16.78
N LYS A 87 -3.31 5.64 16.21
CA LYS A 87 -4.59 6.25 16.53
C LYS A 87 -5.27 6.75 15.28
N ASP A 88 -6.57 6.91 15.34
CA ASP A 88 -7.34 7.74 14.41
C ASP A 88 -8.11 8.82 15.19
N ALA A 89 -9.05 9.50 14.53
CA ALA A 89 -9.87 10.53 15.15
C ALA A 89 -10.74 10.04 16.33
N PHE A 90 -10.97 8.73 16.45
CA PHE A 90 -11.92 8.15 17.40
C PHE A 90 -11.29 7.13 18.34
N TYR A 91 -10.25 6.40 17.92
CA TYR A 91 -9.73 5.26 18.64
C TYR A 91 -8.20 5.19 18.65
N VAL A 92 -7.67 4.48 19.65
CA VAL A 92 -6.28 4.01 19.73
C VAL A 92 -6.24 2.53 19.38
N TYR A 93 -5.24 2.14 18.62
CA TYR A 93 -4.96 0.80 18.15
C TYR A 93 -3.60 0.33 18.64
N HIS A 94 -3.48 -0.94 19.02
CA HIS A 94 -2.22 -1.60 19.30
C HIS A 94 -2.17 -2.94 18.60
N ALA A 95 -1.11 -3.17 17.83
CA ALA A 95 -0.95 -4.33 16.98
C ALA A 95 -2.18 -4.63 16.09
N GLY A 96 -2.82 -3.57 15.56
CA GLY A 96 -4.03 -3.68 14.75
C GLY A 96 -5.33 -3.89 15.52
N GLU A 97 -5.28 -4.06 16.85
CA GLU A 97 -6.47 -4.19 17.68
C GLU A 97 -6.88 -2.84 18.27
N ARG A 98 -8.18 -2.55 18.23
CA ARG A 98 -8.77 -1.34 18.81
C ARG A 98 -8.83 -1.46 20.34
N ILE A 99 -8.16 -0.58 21.07
CA ILE A 99 -8.08 -0.62 22.54
C ILE A 99 -9.12 0.29 23.18
N LYS A 100 -9.08 1.58 22.82
CA LYS A 100 -9.80 2.63 23.56
C LYS A 100 -10.34 3.68 22.61
N ARG A 101 -11.51 4.22 22.94
CA ARG A 101 -12.08 5.40 22.30
C ARG A 101 -11.60 6.68 22.99
N PHE A 102 -11.27 7.70 22.21
CA PHE A 102 -11.01 9.05 22.73
C PHE A 102 -12.29 9.69 23.28
#